data_AF-A0A1V1PD67-F1
#
_entry.id   AF-A0A1V1PD67-F1
#
_cell.length_a   1.000
_cell.length_b   1.000
_cell.length_c   1.000
_cell.angle_alpha   90.00
_cell.angle_beta   90.00
_cell.angle_gamma   90.00
#
_symmetry.space_group_name_H-M   'P 1'
#
loop_
_entity.id
_entity.type
_entity.pdbx_description
1 polymer ?
#
loop_
_entity_poly.entity_id
_entity_poly.type
_entity_poly.pdbx_seq_one_letter_code
_entity_poly.pdbx_strand_id
1 'polypeptide(L)'
;MIFEHCLPLCIVSPSAVMIHRDMFHRVGHFDESLPACEDYDLWLRISCQYPIYLLNKPLIIKRGGHSDQLSQAIRLDRFRIQALIKLLKSQVLTLDQTCLAKKELERKSRIYIKGCMKHGRVDEASVLSNICNKTLQGVCTG
;
A
#
# COMPACT_ATOMS: atom_id res chain seq x y z
N MET A 1 -13.36 -2.35 10.51
CA MET A 1 -12.78 -2.46 9.14
C MET A 1 -11.34 -2.91 9.27
N ILE A 2 -10.82 -3.74 8.36
CA ILE A 2 -9.44 -4.23 8.47
C ILE A 2 -8.39 -3.25 7.92
N PHE A 3 -8.78 -2.04 7.51
CA PHE A 3 -7.91 -1.02 6.90
C PHE A 3 -6.58 -0.82 7.63
N GLU A 4 -6.62 -0.61 8.96
CA GLU A 4 -5.42 -0.42 9.76
C GLU A 4 -4.45 -1.61 9.66
N HIS A 5 -4.99 -2.83 9.58
CA HIS A 5 -4.21 -4.05 9.46
C HIS A 5 -3.63 -4.23 8.04
N CYS A 6 -4.19 -3.56 7.03
CA CYS A 6 -3.68 -3.55 5.67
C CYS A 6 -2.54 -2.54 5.46
N LEU A 7 -2.32 -1.59 6.38
CA LEU A 7 -1.26 -0.57 6.25
C LEU A 7 0.16 -1.14 6.37
N PRO A 8 0.48 -2.06 7.31
CA PRO A 8 1.84 -2.56 7.42
C PRO A 8 2.25 -3.43 6.22
N LEU A 9 1.35 -4.29 5.74
CA LEU A 9 1.62 -5.34 4.76
C LEU A 9 0.37 -5.68 3.95
N CYS A 10 0.58 -6.30 2.79
CA CYS A 10 -0.50 -6.93 2.04
C CYS A 10 -0.93 -8.23 2.75
N ILE A 11 -2.04 -8.16 3.51
CA ILE A 11 -2.58 -9.28 4.28
C ILE A 11 -3.72 -10.02 3.55
N VAL A 12 -4.23 -9.46 2.46
CA VAL A 12 -5.25 -10.09 1.62
C VAL A 12 -4.57 -10.66 0.39
N SER A 13 -4.58 -11.98 0.26
CA SER A 13 -4.03 -12.64 -0.93
C SER A 13 -5.05 -12.58 -2.07
N PRO A 14 -4.71 -12.06 -3.27
CA PRO A 14 -5.61 -12.10 -4.43
C PRO A 14 -6.06 -13.52 -4.81
N SER A 15 -5.26 -14.54 -4.48
CA SER A 15 -5.59 -15.95 -4.69
C SER A 15 -6.58 -16.53 -3.67
N ALA A 16 -6.95 -15.77 -2.62
CA ALA A 16 -7.75 -16.23 -1.48
C ALA A 16 -9.02 -15.38 -1.27
N VAL A 17 -9.44 -14.61 -2.28
CA VAL A 17 -10.53 -13.65 -2.17
C VAL A 17 -11.55 -13.88 -3.26
N MET A 18 -12.83 -13.74 -2.91
CA MET A 18 -13.90 -13.54 -3.87
C MET A 18 -14.39 -12.10 -3.73
N ILE A 19 -14.58 -11.43 -4.85
CA ILE A 19 -14.99 -10.02 -4.89
C ILE A 19 -16.15 -9.87 -5.86
N HIS A 20 -17.13 -9.05 -5.48
CA HIS A 20 -18.20 -8.69 -6.40
C HIS A 20 -17.64 -7.87 -7.56
N ARG A 21 -17.98 -8.20 -8.81
CA ARG A 21 -17.45 -7.52 -10.01
C ARG A 21 -17.57 -6.00 -9.92
N ASP A 22 -18.71 -5.51 -9.43
CA ASP A 22 -18.98 -4.07 -9.34
C ASP A 22 -18.02 -3.31 -8.43
N MET A 23 -17.27 -4.00 -7.57
CA MET A 23 -16.21 -3.37 -6.79
C MET A 23 -15.18 -2.69 -7.70
N PHE A 24 -14.81 -3.29 -8.83
CA PHE A 24 -13.84 -2.69 -9.76
C PHE A 24 -14.39 -1.43 -10.45
N HIS A 25 -15.71 -1.32 -10.63
CA HIS A 25 -16.34 -0.08 -11.10
C HIS A 25 -16.32 1.02 -10.04
N ARG A 26 -16.36 0.66 -8.74
CA ARG A 26 -16.38 1.62 -7.63
C ARG A 26 -15.01 2.08 -7.19
N VAL A 27 -14.06 1.15 -7.06
CA VAL A 27 -12.72 1.44 -6.51
C VAL A 27 -11.64 1.54 -7.58
N GLY A 28 -11.92 1.10 -8.82
CA GLY A 28 -10.94 0.96 -9.89
C GLY A 28 -10.20 -0.38 -9.89
N HIS A 29 -9.50 -0.65 -10.98
CA HIS A 29 -8.73 -1.88 -11.20
C HIS A 29 -7.38 -1.86 -10.45
N PHE A 30 -6.52 -2.85 -10.71
CA PHE A 30 -5.12 -2.80 -10.33
C PHE A 30 -4.43 -1.61 -11.00
N ASP A 31 -3.48 -1.00 -10.31
CA ASP A 31 -2.65 0.05 -10.90
C ASP A 31 -1.48 -0.58 -11.66
N GLU A 32 -1.59 -0.67 -12.98
CA GLU A 32 -0.57 -1.24 -13.86
C GLU A 32 0.73 -0.41 -13.89
N SER A 33 0.74 0.81 -13.34
CA SER A 33 1.97 1.59 -13.17
C SER A 33 2.84 1.13 -12.00
N LEU A 34 2.37 0.18 -11.18
CA LEU A 34 3.11 -0.43 -10.09
C LEU A 34 3.71 -1.78 -10.55
N PRO A 35 5.05 -1.88 -10.72
CA PRO A 35 5.70 -3.15 -11.04
C PRO A 35 5.57 -4.23 -9.96
N ALA A 36 5.22 -3.83 -8.74
CA ALA A 36 4.92 -4.70 -7.62
C ALA A 36 4.05 -3.94 -6.60
N CYS A 37 3.38 -4.65 -5.70
CA CYS A 37 2.48 -4.10 -4.68
C CYS A 37 1.21 -3.44 -5.26
N GLU A 38 0.82 -3.83 -6.47
CA GLU A 38 -0.46 -3.53 -7.10
C GLU A 38 -1.64 -4.08 -6.28
N ASP A 39 -1.45 -5.24 -5.65
CA ASP A 39 -2.40 -5.85 -4.73
C ASP A 39 -2.56 -5.02 -3.44
N TYR A 40 -1.44 -4.58 -2.86
CA TYR A 40 -1.42 -3.70 -1.69
C TYR A 40 -2.17 -2.39 -1.96
N ASP A 41 -1.93 -1.74 -3.11
CA ASP A 41 -2.67 -0.53 -3.53
C ASP A 41 -4.19 -0.79 -3.61
N LEU A 42 -4.59 -1.89 -4.26
CA LEU A 42 -5.99 -2.26 -4.39
C LEU A 42 -6.65 -2.51 -3.04
N TRP A 43 -6.01 -3.29 -2.16
CA TRP A 43 -6.59 -3.62 -0.86
C TRP A 43 -6.68 -2.43 0.08
N LEU A 44 -5.76 -1.46 0.00
CA LEU A 44 -5.90 -0.20 0.72
C LEU A 44 -7.13 0.59 0.26
N ARG A 45 -7.34 0.71 -1.06
CA ARG A 45 -8.50 1.41 -1.63
C ARG A 45 -9.83 0.75 -1.29
N ILE A 46 -9.87 -0.58 -1.24
CA ILE A 46 -11.06 -1.35 -0.86
C ILE A 46 -11.30 -1.25 0.64
N SER A 47 -10.31 -1.59 1.47
CA SER A 47 -10.49 -1.76 2.91
C SER A 47 -10.78 -0.47 3.67
N CYS A 48 -10.45 0.71 3.10
CA CYS A 48 -10.84 1.99 3.69
C CYS A 48 -12.34 2.31 3.52
N GLN A 49 -13.00 1.74 2.52
CA GLN A 49 -14.40 2.06 2.17
C GLN A 49 -15.36 0.89 2.39
N TYR A 50 -14.90 -0.35 2.23
CA TYR A 50 -15.73 -1.55 2.21
C TYR A 50 -15.20 -2.65 3.15
N PRO A 51 -16.09 -3.34 3.89
CA PRO A 51 -15.68 -4.42 4.76
C PRO A 51 -15.12 -5.58 3.95
N ILE A 52 -14.05 -6.19 4.47
CA ILE A 52 -13.50 -7.45 3.98
C ILE A 52 -13.71 -8.47 5.08
N TYR A 53 -14.48 -9.51 4.78
CA TYR A 53 -14.82 -10.58 5.72
C TYR A 53 -13.88 -11.78 5.53
N LEU A 54 -13.51 -12.41 6.64
CA LEU A 54 -12.66 -13.59 6.65
C LEU A 54 -13.51 -14.84 6.90
N LEU A 55 -13.44 -15.81 5.98
CA LEU A 55 -13.87 -17.17 6.27
C LEU A 55 -12.74 -17.87 7.02
N ASN A 56 -12.96 -18.22 8.29
CA ASN A 56 -11.97 -18.91 9.12
C ASN A 56 -11.88 -20.41 8.75
N LYS A 57 -11.56 -20.70 7.48
CA LYS A 57 -11.37 -22.03 6.92
C LYS A 57 -10.19 -22.01 5.96
N PRO A 58 -9.27 -23.00 6.02
CA PRO A 58 -8.15 -23.09 5.09
C PRO A 58 -8.63 -23.59 3.71
N LEU A 59 -9.03 -22.66 2.84
CA LEU A 59 -9.64 -22.99 1.53
C LEU A 59 -8.67 -22.93 0.35
N ILE A 60 -7.40 -22.60 0.58
CA ILE A 60 -6.42 -22.45 -0.49
C ILE A 60 -5.12 -23.21 -0.19
N ILE A 61 -4.50 -23.72 -1.25
CA ILE A 61 -3.13 -24.24 -1.23
C ILE A 61 -2.26 -23.25 -2.01
N LYS A 62 -1.37 -22.55 -1.31
CA LYS A 62 -0.42 -21.62 -1.93
C LYS A 62 0.91 -22.31 -2.16
N ARG A 63 1.35 -22.41 -3.41
CA ARG A 63 2.69 -22.90 -3.78
C ARG A 63 3.61 -21.69 -3.96
N GLY A 64 4.80 -21.72 -3.37
CA GLY A 64 5.76 -20.59 -3.42
C GLY A 64 7.22 -21.04 -3.35
N GLY A 65 8.15 -20.08 -3.40
CA GLY A 65 9.60 -20.33 -3.37
C GLY A 65 10.29 -20.32 -4.73
N HIS A 66 9.57 -19.99 -5.80
CA HIS A 66 10.16 -19.85 -7.14
C HIS A 66 11.05 -18.58 -7.20
N SER A 67 12.11 -18.63 -8.02
CA SER A 67 13.12 -17.57 -8.12
C SER A 67 12.60 -16.27 -8.77
N ASP A 68 11.48 -16.34 -9.49
CA ASP A 68 10.79 -15.24 -10.17
C ASP A 68 9.76 -14.51 -9.29
N GLN A 69 9.66 -14.87 -8.00
CA GLN A 69 8.69 -14.27 -7.11
C GLN A 69 8.96 -12.78 -6.84
N LEU A 70 7.99 -11.94 -7.20
CA LEU A 70 8.03 -10.49 -6.93
C LEU A 70 8.19 -10.15 -5.45
N SER A 71 7.78 -11.03 -4.53
CA SER A 71 8.02 -10.83 -3.08
C SER A 71 9.51 -10.85 -2.69
N GLN A 72 10.37 -11.39 -3.55
CA GLN A 72 11.83 -11.35 -3.39
C GLN A 72 12.45 -10.12 -4.07
N ALA A 73 11.65 -9.32 -4.79
CA ALA A 73 12.13 -8.13 -5.45
C ALA A 73 12.69 -7.13 -4.44
N ILE A 74 13.86 -6.59 -4.75
CA ILE A 74 14.48 -5.52 -3.97
C ILE A 74 13.58 -4.28 -4.12
N ARG A 75 13.33 -3.55 -3.01
CA ARG A 75 12.65 -2.24 -2.96
C ARG A 75 11.12 -2.25 -3.01
N LEU A 76 10.44 -3.31 -2.58
CA LEU A 76 8.97 -3.33 -2.44
C LEU A 76 8.40 -2.13 -1.67
N ASP A 77 9.11 -1.68 -0.62
CA ASP A 77 8.66 -0.54 0.19
C ASP A 77 8.55 0.77 -0.61
N ARG A 78 9.32 0.93 -1.71
CA ARG A 78 9.15 2.06 -2.63
C ARG A 78 7.74 2.11 -3.18
N PHE A 79 7.24 0.98 -3.65
CA PHE A 79 5.91 0.87 -4.27
C PHE A 79 4.80 0.97 -3.24
N ARG A 80 5.01 0.45 -2.02
CA ARG A 80 4.07 0.67 -0.90
C ARG A 80 3.97 2.14 -0.50
N ILE A 81 5.08 2.87 -0.48
CA ILE A 81 5.10 4.31 -0.22
C ILE A 81 4.34 5.05 -1.33
N GLN A 82 4.57 4.70 -2.59
CA GLN A 82 3.83 5.27 -3.73
C GLN A 82 2.32 5.03 -3.59
N ALA A 83 1.89 3.81 -3.25
CA ALA A 83 0.48 3.49 -3.02
C ALA A 83 -0.13 4.30 -1.86
N LEU A 84 0.59 4.46 -0.74
CA LEU A 84 0.14 5.29 0.39
C LEU A 84 0.00 6.78 0.02
N ILE A 85 0.94 7.32 -0.77
CA ILE A 85 0.85 8.70 -1.25
C ILE A 85 -0.38 8.88 -2.15
N LYS A 86 -0.65 7.94 -3.06
CA LYS A 86 -1.84 7.95 -3.91
C LYS A 86 -3.12 7.91 -3.07
N LEU A 87 -3.18 7.03 -2.07
CA LEU A 87 -4.33 6.89 -1.18
C LEU A 87 -4.59 8.18 -0.38
N LEU A 88 -3.55 8.81 0.17
CA LEU A 88 -3.70 10.07 0.90
C LEU A 88 -4.16 11.22 0.00
N LYS A 89 -3.82 11.18 -1.29
CA LYS A 89 -4.24 12.17 -2.29
C LYS A 89 -5.66 11.94 -2.83
N SER A 90 -6.23 10.75 -2.67
CA SER A 90 -7.56 10.45 -3.22
C SER A 90 -8.71 11.07 -2.41
N GLN A 91 -8.43 11.58 -1.21
CA GLN A 91 -9.41 12.24 -0.33
C GLN A 91 -10.64 11.38 0.04
N VAL A 92 -10.54 10.05 -0.09
CA VAL A 92 -11.61 9.11 0.30
C VAL A 92 -11.53 8.63 1.75
N LEU A 93 -10.45 8.99 2.45
CA LEU A 93 -10.18 8.53 3.82
C LEU A 93 -10.92 9.40 4.84
N THR A 94 -11.40 8.77 5.91
CA THR A 94 -11.84 9.51 7.11
C THR A 94 -10.64 10.18 7.81
N LEU A 95 -10.90 11.07 8.78
CA LEU A 95 -9.83 11.71 9.57
C LEU A 95 -8.95 10.67 10.30
N ASP A 96 -9.56 9.67 10.93
CA ASP A 96 -8.84 8.61 11.63
C ASP A 96 -8.01 7.75 10.66
N GLN A 97 -8.60 7.37 9.52
CA GLN A 97 -7.89 6.62 8.49
C GLN A 97 -6.73 7.41 7.90
N THR A 98 -6.91 8.72 7.71
CA THR A 98 -5.88 9.63 7.25
C THR A 98 -4.72 9.68 8.25
N CYS A 99 -5.02 9.79 9.55
CA CYS A 99 -4.01 9.77 10.61
C CYS A 99 -3.20 8.47 10.59
N LEU A 100 -3.87 7.32 10.51
CA LEU A 100 -3.22 6.01 10.43
C LEU A 100 -2.36 5.86 9.17
N ALA A 101 -2.86 6.27 8.01
CA ALA A 101 -2.13 6.21 6.74
C ALA A 101 -0.91 7.15 6.73
N LYS A 102 -1.02 8.36 7.30
CA LYS A 102 0.11 9.29 7.46
C LYS A 102 1.19 8.69 8.36
N LYS A 103 0.80 8.11 9.50
CA LYS A 103 1.73 7.45 10.43
C LYS A 103 2.50 6.31 9.75
N GLU A 104 1.81 5.48 8.97
CA GLU A 104 2.48 4.41 8.24
C GLU A 104 3.36 4.93 7.10
N LEU A 105 2.93 5.97 6.36
CA LEU A 105 3.75 6.62 5.34
C LEU A 105 5.05 7.16 5.95
N GLU A 106 4.97 7.85 7.09
CA GLU A 106 6.14 8.37 7.80
C GLU A 106 7.09 7.23 8.22
N ARG A 107 6.53 6.16 8.80
CA ARG A 107 7.31 5.00 9.24
C ARG A 107 8.06 4.33 8.07
N LYS A 108 7.35 4.01 6.98
CA LYS A 108 7.93 3.35 5.80
C LYS A 108 8.95 4.24 5.10
N SER A 109 8.61 5.51 4.87
CA SER A 109 9.51 6.46 4.20
C SER A 109 10.81 6.67 4.96
N ARG A 110 10.75 6.82 6.30
CA ARG A 110 11.94 6.92 7.16
C ARG A 110 12.89 5.73 6.99
N ILE A 111 12.36 4.50 7.03
CA ILE A 111 13.16 3.28 6.88
C ILE A 111 13.77 3.21 5.47
N TYR A 112 12.95 3.45 4.44
CA TYR A 112 13.38 3.36 3.05
C TYR A 112 14.44 4.40 2.70
N ILE A 113 14.24 5.65 3.11
CA ILE A 113 15.17 6.78 2.89
C ILE A 113 16.51 6.48 3.59
N LYS A 114 16.48 6.03 4.85
CA LYS A 114 17.71 5.64 5.57
C LYS A 114 18.46 4.51 4.83
N GLY A 115 17.73 3.53 4.32
CA GLY A 115 18.30 2.46 3.48
C GLY A 115 18.92 3.01 2.19
N CYS A 116 18.26 3.94 1.51
CA CYS A 116 18.80 4.57 0.30
C CYS A 116 20.11 5.32 0.58
N MET A 117 20.16 6.13 1.65
CA MET A 117 21.36 6.83 2.07
C MET A 117 22.51 5.87 2.39
N LYS A 118 22.24 4.79 3.14
CA LYS A 118 23.24 3.77 3.49
C LYS A 118 23.88 3.11 2.26
N HIS A 119 23.14 3.01 1.15
CA HIS A 119 23.56 2.34 -0.07
C HIS A 119 23.87 3.31 -1.22
N GLY A 120 24.17 4.58 -0.93
CA GLY A 120 24.62 5.57 -1.92
C GLY A 120 23.54 6.11 -2.86
N ARG A 121 22.25 5.81 -2.63
CA ARG A 121 21.13 6.27 -3.47
C ARG A 121 20.56 7.60 -2.95
N VAL A 122 21.40 8.64 -2.97
CA VAL A 122 21.07 9.94 -2.38
C VAL A 122 19.97 10.67 -3.16
N ASP A 123 20.00 10.63 -4.49
CA ASP A 123 19.00 11.31 -5.32
C ASP A 123 17.59 10.75 -5.09
N GLU A 124 17.47 9.42 -5.04
CA GLU A 124 16.21 8.75 -4.74
C GLU A 124 15.70 9.09 -3.33
N ALA A 125 16.59 9.11 -2.34
CA ALA A 125 16.26 9.50 -0.97
C ALA A 125 15.71 10.94 -0.92
N SER A 126 16.36 11.88 -1.61
CA SER A 126 15.97 13.29 -1.68
C SER A 126 14.62 13.47 -2.37
N VAL A 127 14.41 12.84 -3.54
CA VAL A 127 13.13 12.91 -4.26
C VAL A 127 12.00 12.35 -3.41
N LEU A 128 12.20 11.18 -2.79
CA LEU A 128 11.16 10.55 -1.98
C LEU A 128 10.85 11.35 -0.71
N SER A 129 11.88 11.87 -0.04
CA SER A 129 11.73 12.74 1.12
C SER A 129 10.85 13.95 0.80
N ASN A 130 11.13 14.63 -0.32
CA ASN A 130 10.36 15.79 -0.77
C ASN A 130 8.89 15.46 -1.04
N ILE A 131 8.62 14.34 -1.71
CA ILE A 131 7.23 13.93 -2.02
C ILE A 131 6.48 13.55 -0.73
N CYS A 132 7.11 12.80 0.17
CA CYS A 132 6.52 12.41 1.45
C CYS A 132 6.20 13.64 2.30
N ASN A 133 7.13 14.58 2.45
CA ASN A 133 6.93 15.80 3.23
C ASN A 133 5.76 16.63 2.68
N LYS A 134 5.70 16.84 1.37
CA LYS A 134 4.56 17.53 0.72
C LYS A 134 3.23 16.83 0.99
N THR A 135 3.21 15.51 0.90
CA THR A 135 1.99 14.71 1.12
C THR A 135 1.53 14.76 2.58
N LEU A 136 2.47 14.74 3.54
CA LEU A 136 2.16 14.82 4.96
C LEU A 136 1.62 16.22 5.35
N GLN A 137 2.14 17.28 4.73
CA GLN A 137 1.73 18.68 4.97
C GLN A 137 0.40 19.05 4.30
N GLY A 138 0.14 18.57 3.08
CA GLY A 138 -1.00 19.01 2.25
C GLY A 138 -2.38 18.44 2.62
N VAL A 139 -2.47 17.55 3.61
CA VAL A 139 -3.73 16.87 3.99
C VAL A 139 -4.20 17.34 5.38
N CYS A 140 -3.85 18.56 5.80
CA CYS A 140 -4.34 19.20 7.04
C CYS A 140 -5.29 20.38 6.77
N THR A 141 -5.69 20.59 5.52
CA THR A 141 -6.67 21.60 5.11
C THR A 141 -7.85 20.89 4.46
N GLY A 142 -8.92 20.68 5.23
CA GLY A 142 -10.16 20.04 4.81
C GLY A 142 -11.06 19.85 6.00
#